data_AF-A0A847JT64-F1
#
_entry.id   AF-A0A847JT64-F1
#
_cell.length_a   1.000
_cell.length_b   1.000
_cell.length_c   1.000
_cell.angle_alpha   90.00
_cell.angle_beta   90.00
_cell.angle_gamma   90.00
#
_symmetry.space_group_name_H-M   'P 1'
#
loop_
_entity.id
_entity.type
_entity.pdbx_description
1 polymer ?
#
loop_
_entity_poly.entity_id
_entity_poly.type
_entity_poly.pdbx_seq_one_letter_code
_entity_poly.pdbx_strand_id
1 'polypeptide(L)'
;MGVGAVRALQAYLAVRGMGPSSHVFLYHNKPLCKDLIYSRIKAASERVGVKVSSHCLRHTYTTQLLNAGCRVTSLQKLLGHRRLNSTMIYARMHDRTVAKDYYTAMAQLENRLALATETGEPDERAYLLELANRLAEPQLDLDARLDLVA
;
A
#
# COMPACT_ATOMS: atom_id res chain seq x y z
N MET A 1 -15.16 -11.02 8.10
CA MET A 1 -14.67 -10.50 9.42
C MET A 1 -13.66 -11.48 9.98
N GLY A 2 -12.63 -11.02 10.68
CA GLY A 2 -11.63 -11.92 11.29
C GLY A 2 -12.23 -12.77 12.41
N VAL A 3 -11.78 -14.02 12.54
CA VAL A 3 -12.30 -15.01 13.50
C VAL A 3 -12.29 -14.50 14.94
N GLY A 4 -11.23 -13.77 15.33
CA GLY A 4 -11.12 -13.17 16.67
C GLY A 4 -12.19 -12.10 16.94
N ALA A 5 -12.52 -11.28 15.94
CA ALA A 5 -13.55 -10.24 16.09
C ALA A 5 -14.95 -10.85 16.24
N VAL A 6 -15.24 -11.91 15.48
CA VAL A 6 -16.51 -12.65 15.60
C VAL A 6 -16.64 -13.26 16.99
N ARG A 7 -15.60 -13.94 17.47
CA ARG A 7 -15.60 -14.54 18.82
C ARG A 7 -15.79 -13.48 19.92
N ALA A 8 -15.09 -12.35 19.83
CA ALA A 8 -15.22 -11.27 20.80
C ALA A 8 -16.64 -10.67 20.77
N LEU A 9 -17.22 -10.48 19.59
CA LEU A 9 -18.58 -9.98 19.45
C LEU A 9 -19.61 -10.97 20.00
N GLN A 10 -19.47 -12.26 19.72
CA GLN A 10 -20.35 -13.30 20.28
C GLN A 10 -20.28 -13.33 21.81
N ALA A 11 -19.08 -13.29 22.38
CA ALA A 11 -18.88 -13.23 23.83
C ALA A 11 -19.53 -11.97 24.43
N TYR A 12 -19.40 -10.82 23.75
CA TYR A 12 -20.05 -9.59 24.18
C TYR A 12 -21.57 -9.68 24.09
N LEU A 13 -22.13 -10.20 23.00
CA LEU A 13 -23.57 -10.34 22.80
C LEU A 13 -24.22 -11.22 23.87
N ALA A 14 -23.51 -12.24 24.38
CA ALA A 14 -23.97 -13.06 25.49
C ALA A 14 -24.16 -12.27 26.80
N VAL A 15 -23.37 -11.20 27.02
CA VAL A 15 -23.40 -10.38 28.24
C VAL A 15 -23.98 -8.97 28.04
N ARG A 16 -24.32 -8.60 26.79
CA ARG A 16 -24.80 -7.27 26.41
C ARG A 16 -26.06 -6.86 27.18
N GLY A 17 -26.90 -7.82 27.53
CA GLY A 17 -28.22 -7.61 28.12
C GLY A 17 -29.29 -7.23 27.08
N MET A 18 -30.56 -7.47 27.43
CA MET A 18 -31.75 -7.06 26.67
C MET A 18 -32.14 -5.63 27.01
N GLY A 19 -31.24 -4.68 26.79
CA GLY A 19 -31.57 -3.26 26.92
C GLY A 19 -32.64 -2.85 25.89
N PRO A 20 -33.46 -1.81 26.17
CA PRO A 20 -34.51 -1.35 25.25
C PRO A 20 -33.97 -0.73 23.95
N SER A 21 -32.65 -0.56 23.85
CA SER A 21 -31.98 -0.01 22.67
C SER A 21 -31.60 -1.10 21.67
N SER A 22 -31.86 -0.83 20.39
CA SER A 22 -31.43 -1.66 19.25
C SER A 22 -29.91 -1.55 18.92
N HIS A 23 -29.17 -0.66 19.58
CA HIS A 23 -27.75 -0.43 19.29
C HIS A 23 -26.87 -1.60 19.73
N VAL A 24 -25.98 -2.10 18.86
CA VAL A 24 -25.11 -3.26 19.17
C VAL A 24 -24.33 -3.05 20.47
N PHE A 25 -23.61 -1.93 20.60
CA PHE A 25 -22.81 -1.64 21.80
C PHE A 25 -23.55 -0.73 22.78
N LEU A 26 -23.64 -1.18 24.03
CA LEU A 26 -24.30 -0.50 25.13
C LEU A 26 -23.35 -0.26 26.31
N TYR A 27 -23.62 0.79 27.07
CA TYR A 27 -23.03 1.09 28.37
C TYR A 27 -24.14 1.48 29.36
N HIS A 28 -24.26 0.76 30.47
CA HIS A 28 -25.39 0.87 31.40
C HIS A 28 -26.76 0.89 30.68
N ASN A 29 -26.98 -0.04 29.75
CA ASN A 29 -28.18 -0.17 28.92
C ASN A 29 -28.51 1.01 27.99
N LYS A 30 -27.60 1.98 27.85
CA LYS A 30 -27.72 3.11 26.92
C LYS A 30 -26.77 2.93 25.73
N PRO A 31 -27.06 3.51 24.55
CA PRO A 31 -26.14 3.50 23.42
C PRO A 31 -24.75 4.02 23.80
N LEU A 32 -23.71 3.35 23.30
CA LEU A 32 -22.34 3.77 23.53
C LEU A 32 -22.07 5.13 22.86
N CYS A 33 -21.52 6.09 23.61
CA CYS A 33 -21.11 7.37 23.08
C CYS A 33 -19.65 7.37 22.58
N LYS A 34 -19.32 8.30 21.68
CA LYS A 34 -17.98 8.43 21.08
C LYS A 34 -16.90 8.69 22.13
N ASP A 35 -17.18 9.51 23.13
CA ASP A 35 -16.20 9.89 24.15
C ASP A 35 -15.81 8.71 25.04
N LEU A 36 -16.77 7.82 25.31
CA LEU A 36 -16.50 6.59 26.04
C LEU A 36 -15.64 5.61 25.25
N ILE A 37 -15.84 5.52 23.92
CA ILE A 37 -14.94 4.73 23.06
C ILE A 37 -13.52 5.30 23.14
N TYR A 38 -13.37 6.62 23.05
CA TYR A 38 -12.08 7.29 23.14
C TYR A 38 -11.40 7.02 24.49
N SER A 39 -12.11 7.18 25.60
CA SER A 39 -11.55 6.96 26.94
C SER A 39 -11.17 5.49 27.16
N ARG A 40 -11.94 4.54 26.64
CA ARG A 40 -11.62 3.10 26.71
C ARG A 40 -10.38 2.74 25.89
N ILE A 41 -10.23 3.31 24.69
CA ILE A 41 -9.02 3.12 23.87
C ILE A 41 -7.81 3.73 24.58
N LYS A 42 -7.95 4.94 25.14
CA LYS A 42 -6.89 5.61 25.90
C LYS A 42 -6.45 4.78 27.11
N ALA A 43 -7.40 4.30 27.91
CA ALA A 43 -7.09 3.44 29.05
C ALA A 43 -6.39 2.14 28.61
N ALA A 44 -6.83 1.51 27.51
CA ALA A 44 -6.16 0.32 26.98
C ALA A 44 -4.73 0.64 26.51
N SER A 45 -4.54 1.78 25.84
CA SER A 45 -3.25 2.31 25.37
C SER A 45 -2.27 2.54 26.52
N GLU A 46 -2.73 3.14 27.62
CA GLU A 46 -1.92 3.37 28.83
C GLU A 46 -1.52 2.05 29.50
N ARG A 47 -2.45 1.09 29.64
CA ARG A 47 -2.16 -0.23 30.24
C ARG A 47 -1.08 -1.02 29.52
N VAL A 48 -0.99 -0.88 28.20
CA VAL A 48 0.01 -1.61 27.39
C VAL A 48 1.24 -0.76 27.08
N GLY A 49 1.28 0.51 27.50
CA GLY A 49 2.40 1.42 27.26
C GLY A 49 2.57 1.84 25.80
N VAL A 50 1.56 1.69 24.95
CA VAL A 50 1.63 2.02 23.51
C VAL A 50 0.61 3.09 23.20
N LYS A 51 1.01 4.22 22.60
CA LYS A 51 0.09 5.28 22.16
C LYS A 51 -0.78 4.78 21.01
N VAL A 52 -2.09 4.63 21.25
CA VAL A 52 -3.05 4.12 20.27
C VAL A 52 -4.29 5.02 20.23
N SER A 53 -4.80 5.28 19.02
CA SER A 53 -6.08 5.94 18.78
C SER A 53 -6.95 5.10 17.83
N SER A 54 -8.24 5.44 17.71
CA SER A 54 -9.15 4.82 16.74
C SER A 54 -8.66 4.96 15.29
N HIS A 55 -8.02 6.08 14.96
CA HIS A 55 -7.38 6.29 13.67
C HIS A 55 -6.18 5.35 13.49
N CYS A 56 -5.29 5.24 14.48
CA CYS A 56 -4.12 4.34 14.42
C CYS A 56 -4.54 2.87 14.22
N LEU A 57 -5.59 2.43 14.92
CA LEU A 57 -6.15 1.08 14.75
C LEU A 57 -6.68 0.86 13.33
N ARG A 58 -7.41 1.84 12.77
CA ARG A 58 -7.89 1.78 11.38
C ARG A 58 -6.72 1.73 10.39
N HIS A 59 -5.68 2.54 10.61
CA HIS A 59 -4.52 2.55 9.75
C HIS A 59 -3.82 1.18 9.77
N THR A 60 -3.59 0.64 10.96
CA THR A 60 -2.95 -0.68 11.14
C THR A 60 -3.73 -1.77 10.45
N TYR A 61 -5.06 -1.83 10.64
CA TYR A 61 -5.92 -2.81 9.98
C TYR A 61 -5.88 -2.69 8.45
N THR A 62 -5.94 -1.47 7.93
CA THR A 62 -5.92 -1.22 6.49
C THR A 62 -4.59 -1.62 5.87
N THR A 63 -3.47 -1.23 6.48
CA THR A 63 -2.12 -1.62 6.05
C THR A 63 -1.94 -3.13 6.11
N GLN A 64 -2.42 -3.81 7.15
CA GLN A 64 -2.33 -5.27 7.25
C GLN A 64 -3.09 -5.98 6.14
N LEU A 65 -4.33 -5.55 5.84
CA LEU A 65 -5.09 -6.13 4.73
C LEU A 65 -4.44 -5.84 3.38
N LEU A 66 -3.92 -4.63 3.19
CA LEU A 66 -3.23 -4.25 1.98
C LEU A 66 -1.97 -5.10 1.77
N ASN A 67 -1.15 -5.26 2.81
CA ASN A 67 0.04 -6.11 2.78
C ASN A 67 -0.28 -7.60 2.57
N ALA A 68 -1.48 -8.05 2.97
CA ALA A 68 -1.99 -9.38 2.68
C ALA A 68 -2.54 -9.54 1.25
N GLY A 69 -2.37 -8.54 0.37
CA GLY A 69 -2.78 -8.57 -1.03
C GLY A 69 -4.22 -8.13 -1.28
N CYS A 70 -4.89 -7.51 -0.30
CA CYS A 70 -6.23 -6.97 -0.52
C CYS A 70 -6.18 -5.78 -1.49
N ARG A 71 -6.95 -5.87 -2.58
CA ARG A 71 -7.03 -4.80 -3.58
C ARG A 71 -7.52 -3.49 -2.94
N VAL A 72 -6.86 -2.38 -3.28
CA VAL A 72 -7.19 -1.04 -2.79
C VAL A 72 -8.67 -0.68 -3.02
N THR A 73 -9.24 -1.09 -4.16
CA THR A 73 -10.67 -0.88 -4.48
C THR A 73 -11.62 -1.64 -3.55
N SER A 74 -11.20 -2.81 -3.06
CA SER A 74 -11.98 -3.59 -2.08
C SER A 74 -11.89 -2.97 -0.69
N LEU A 75 -10.71 -2.50 -0.30
CA LEU A 75 -10.50 -1.76 0.96
C LEU A 75 -11.30 -0.46 1.01
N GLN A 76 -11.34 0.28 -0.08
CA GLN A 76 -12.11 1.52 -0.15
C GLN A 76 -13.60 1.28 0.12
N LYS A 77 -14.18 0.25 -0.50
CA LYS A 77 -15.58 -0.15 -0.27
C LYS A 77 -15.80 -0.59 1.18
N LEU A 78 -14.88 -1.38 1.73
CA LEU A 78 -14.94 -1.85 3.11
C LEU A 78 -14.90 -0.71 4.15
N LEU A 79 -14.13 0.33 3.88
CA LEU A 79 -13.99 1.50 4.77
C LEU A 79 -15.07 2.57 4.55
N GLY A 80 -15.92 2.43 3.52
CA GLY A 80 -17.00 3.39 3.22
C GLY A 80 -16.50 4.76 2.78
N HIS A 81 -15.27 4.87 2.26
CA HIS A 81 -14.69 6.15 1.86
C HIS A 81 -15.25 6.63 0.49
N ARG A 82 -15.96 7.78 0.50
CA ARG A 82 -16.47 8.44 -0.72
C ARG A 82 -15.36 9.05 -1.60
N ARG A 83 -14.14 9.29 -1.09
CA ARG A 83 -13.01 9.86 -1.84
C ARG A 83 -11.76 9.00 -1.71
N LEU A 84 -11.03 8.83 -2.82
CA LEU A 84 -9.80 8.01 -2.94
C LEU A 84 -8.59 8.56 -2.17
N ASN A 85 -8.54 9.88 -1.92
CA ASN A 85 -7.35 10.55 -1.36
C ASN A 85 -6.93 10.04 0.03
N SER A 86 -7.88 9.61 0.89
CA SER A 86 -7.56 9.00 2.19
C SER A 86 -7.10 7.54 2.08
N THR A 87 -7.26 6.91 0.91
CA THR A 87 -6.84 5.52 0.65
C THR A 87 -5.48 5.45 -0.04
N MET A 88 -5.12 6.49 -0.82
CA MET A 88 -3.81 6.63 -1.50
C MET A 88 -2.62 6.65 -0.52
N ILE A 89 -2.80 7.13 0.71
CA ILE A 89 -1.77 7.07 1.76
C ILE A 89 -1.39 5.62 2.08
N TYR A 90 -2.32 4.66 1.97
CA TYR A 90 -2.03 3.24 2.21
C TYR A 90 -1.30 2.60 1.03
N ALA A 91 -1.62 2.99 -0.20
CA ALA A 91 -0.95 2.48 -1.40
C ALA A 91 0.56 2.75 -1.37
N ARG A 92 0.99 3.90 -0.81
CA ARG A 92 2.42 4.20 -0.57
C ARG A 92 3.12 3.24 0.38
N MET A 93 2.41 2.46 1.19
CA MET A 93 3.01 1.44 2.08
C MET A 93 3.06 0.03 1.46
N HIS A 94 2.40 -0.19 0.31
CA HIS A 94 2.54 -1.42 -0.49
C HIS A 94 3.84 -1.41 -1.34
N ASP A 95 4.71 -0.42 -1.12
CA ASP A 95 5.90 -0.16 -1.94
C ASP A 95 6.95 -1.28 -1.89
N ARG A 96 6.91 -2.16 -0.88
CA ARG A 96 7.79 -3.35 -0.87
C ARG A 96 7.37 -4.42 -1.87
N THR A 97 6.07 -4.63 -2.06
CA THR A 97 5.56 -5.62 -3.01
C THR A 97 5.57 -5.06 -4.43
N VAL A 98 5.27 -3.76 -4.61
CA VAL A 98 5.41 -3.10 -5.91
C VAL A 98 6.87 -3.07 -6.35
N ALA A 99 7.80 -2.72 -5.45
CA ALA A 99 9.22 -2.82 -5.75
C ALA A 99 9.62 -4.24 -6.13
N LYS A 100 9.17 -5.27 -5.38
CA LYS A 100 9.46 -6.67 -5.71
C LYS A 100 8.91 -7.08 -7.08
N ASP A 101 7.66 -6.74 -7.39
CA ASP A 101 7.03 -7.06 -8.67
C ASP A 101 7.72 -6.31 -9.82
N TYR A 102 8.08 -5.04 -9.60
CA TYR A 102 8.86 -4.23 -10.53
C TYR A 102 10.24 -4.84 -10.80
N TYR A 103 11.02 -5.15 -9.75
CA TYR A 103 12.35 -5.75 -9.91
C TYR A 103 12.27 -7.15 -10.54
N THR A 104 11.22 -7.93 -10.24
CA THR A 104 11.01 -9.24 -10.86
C THR A 104 10.68 -9.12 -12.35
N ALA A 105 9.77 -8.21 -12.72
CA ALA A 105 9.41 -7.96 -14.10
C ALA A 105 10.59 -7.37 -14.90
N MET A 106 11.37 -6.49 -14.29
CA MET A 106 12.54 -5.88 -14.90
C MET A 106 13.65 -6.91 -15.12
N ALA A 107 13.92 -7.79 -14.15
CA ALA A 107 14.88 -8.89 -14.33
C ALA A 107 14.47 -9.87 -15.45
N GLN A 108 13.16 -10.11 -15.64
CA GLN A 108 12.66 -10.92 -16.75
C GLN A 108 12.81 -10.23 -18.11
N LEU A 109 12.58 -8.91 -18.15
CA LEU A 109 12.81 -8.07 -19.32
C LEU A 109 14.30 -8.04 -19.70
N GLU A 110 15.16 -7.78 -18.72
CA GLU A 110 16.62 -7.79 -18.88
C GLU A 110 17.11 -9.15 -19.36
N ASN A 111 16.63 -10.27 -18.82
CA ASN A 111 17.01 -11.60 -19.31
C ASN A 111 16.53 -11.86 -20.75
N ARG A 112 15.31 -11.42 -21.11
CA ARG A 112 14.80 -11.55 -22.49
C ARG A 112 15.59 -10.68 -23.46
N LEU A 113 15.97 -9.48 -23.05
CA LEU A 113 16.77 -8.56 -23.86
C LEU A 113 18.22 -9.02 -23.94
N ALA A 114 18.81 -9.56 -22.87
CA ALA A 114 20.14 -10.13 -22.86
C ALA A 114 20.26 -11.30 -23.87
N LEU A 115 19.27 -12.21 -23.89
CA LEU A 115 19.15 -13.27 -24.90
C LEU A 115 19.00 -12.73 -26.34
N ALA A 116 18.42 -11.53 -26.51
CA ALA A 116 18.29 -10.86 -27.81
C ALA A 116 19.54 -10.08 -28.23
N THR A 117 20.50 -9.88 -27.32
CA THR A 117 21.73 -9.12 -27.61
C THR A 117 22.93 -9.97 -28.00
N GLU A 118 22.80 -11.30 -27.96
CA GLU A 118 23.81 -12.22 -28.51
C GLU A 118 23.73 -12.33 -30.05
N THR A 119 22.72 -11.74 -30.68
CA THR A 119 22.54 -11.72 -32.15
C THR A 119 23.06 -10.46 -32.86
N GLY A 120 23.60 -9.47 -32.13
CA GLY A 120 24.25 -8.32 -32.77
C GLY A 120 25.71 -8.63 -33.04
N GLU A 121 26.15 -8.53 -34.30
CA GLU A 121 27.57 -8.68 -34.66
C GLU A 121 28.43 -7.76 -33.77
N PRO A 122 29.62 -8.21 -33.33
CA PRO A 122 30.46 -7.46 -32.37
C PRO A 122 30.72 -5.99 -32.77
N ASP A 123 30.70 -5.72 -34.07
CA ASP A 123 30.96 -4.42 -34.68
C ASP A 123 29.81 -3.42 -34.42
N GLU A 124 28.56 -3.88 -34.41
CA GLU A 124 27.39 -3.02 -34.23
C GLU A 124 27.27 -2.49 -32.79
N ARG A 125 27.57 -3.33 -31.80
CA ARG A 125 27.61 -2.92 -30.39
C ARG A 125 28.72 -1.91 -30.11
N ALA A 126 29.89 -2.09 -30.72
CA ALA A 126 31.01 -1.16 -30.57
C ALA A 126 30.65 0.21 -31.18
N TYR A 127 30.08 0.21 -32.38
CA TYR A 127 29.61 1.40 -33.07
C TYR A 127 28.55 2.17 -32.26
N LEU A 128 27.55 1.47 -31.70
CA LEU A 128 26.49 2.11 -30.91
C LEU A 128 27.00 2.72 -29.59
N LEU A 129 27.99 2.09 -28.95
CA LEU A 129 28.64 2.63 -27.75
C LEU A 129 29.47 3.88 -28.08
N GLU A 130 30.17 3.88 -29.20
CA GLU A 130 30.95 5.03 -29.65
C GLU A 130 30.05 6.20 -30.06
N LEU A 131 28.94 5.93 -30.75
CA LEU A 131 27.93 6.93 -31.09
C LEU A 131 27.27 7.52 -29.83
N ALA A 132 26.93 6.68 -28.85
CA ALA A 132 26.37 7.13 -27.57
C ALA A 132 27.33 8.04 -26.80
N ASN A 133 28.63 7.72 -26.78
CA ASN A 133 29.65 8.55 -26.15
C ASN A 133 29.79 9.91 -26.84
N ARG A 134 29.77 9.95 -28.19
CA ARG A 134 29.83 11.20 -28.96
C ARG A 134 28.61 12.09 -28.74
N LEU A 135 27.42 11.51 -28.70
CA LEU A 135 26.18 12.27 -28.43
C LEU A 135 26.13 12.86 -27.01
N ALA A 136 26.78 12.19 -26.05
CA ALA A 136 26.87 12.62 -24.65
C ALA A 136 27.85 13.78 -24.41
N GLU A 137 28.64 14.19 -25.42
CA GLU A 137 29.55 15.32 -25.30
C GLU A 137 28.76 16.63 -25.08
N PRO A 138 29.05 17.40 -24.03
CA PRO A 138 28.26 18.58 -23.65
C PRO A 138 28.48 19.78 -24.57
N GLN A 139 29.46 19.71 -25.47
CA GLN A 139 29.83 20.78 -26.40
C GLN A 139 29.09 20.70 -27.74
N LEU A 140 28.40 19.58 -28.02
CA LEU A 140 27.62 19.40 -29.23
C LEU A 140 26.25 20.08 -29.12
N ASP A 141 25.94 20.91 -30.13
CA ASP A 141 24.62 21.50 -30.30
C ASP A 141 23.63 20.50 -30.93
N LEU A 142 22.37 20.91 -31.06
CA LEU A 142 21.29 20.03 -31.52
C LEU A 142 21.46 19.61 -32.99
N ASP A 143 21.95 20.51 -33.84
CA ASP A 143 22.13 20.25 -35.27
C ASP A 143 23.30 19.28 -35.49
N ALA A 144 24.42 19.49 -34.79
CA ALA A 144 25.56 18.57 -34.82
C ALA A 144 25.22 17.19 -34.23
N ARG A 145 24.26 17.09 -33.31
CA ARG A 145 23.74 15.81 -32.81
C ARG A 145 22.86 15.09 -33.83
N LEU A 146 22.09 15.82 -34.63
CA LEU A 146 21.23 15.24 -35.66
C LEU A 146 22.06 14.69 -36.82
N ASP A 147 23.16 15.36 -37.19
CA ASP A 147 24.10 14.89 -38.22
C ASP A 147 24.84 13.59 -37.83
N LEU A 148 24.96 13.29 -36.53
CA LEU A 148 25.59 12.05 -36.05
C LEU A 148 24.68 10.82 -36.15
N VAL A 149 23.38 11.02 -36.29
CA VAL A 149 22.35 9.96 -36.26
C VAL A 149 21.71 9.74 -37.64
N ALA A 150 22.04 10.60 -38.62
CA ALA A 150 21.60 10.52 -40.02
C ALA A 150 22.49 9.60 -40.86
#